data_AF-A0A7X9YG33-F1
#
_entry.id   AF-A0A7X9YG33-F1
#
_cell.length_a   1.000
_cell.length_b   1.000
_cell.length_c   1.000
_cell.angle_alpha   90.00
_cell.angle_beta   90.00
_cell.angle_gamma   90.00
#
_symmetry.space_group_name_H-M   'P 1'
#
loop_
_entity.id
_entity.type
_entity.pdbx_description
1 polymer ?
#
loop_
_entity_poly.entity_id
_entity_poly.type
_entity_poly.pdbx_seq_one_letter_code
_entity_poly.pdbx_strand_id
1 'polypeptide(L)'
;MNKGILLFLLTVLCTINSANSAETTWKTQGYGYVFHTVDNKTTAFDLTTKHCLENHFITDEFEQISFIEETKKVNKDTRLLNFGGLFPLKLTKLDSLPAQCQSKRIVSIKDKNYEFNASIVLDVLMNNFEEHYAFSKDKNINWVEQRKLWQKRITSKTMQDELFSIIDDFLKELRDGHAILLNQELDRLSHYSPRKWSFWDELKAHSVNYPEYSTYWELHTALIEKSQENIKNYIDKNYSTLQYHDNFTLAKTPQNIAYLKISNFDDFSNNDVKATKEVMEIFTPIIKQSNGLIIDLRFSMGGSDLVAFSILSYLIDSELALGGKQFKTSTGYSELQKIVVTPSKIDNYTGSIVVLTSQKTPSAAEVFLLGLQARGNVTFIGERSYGAFSDALTKALPNGWGITLSNERYLNSHGENYENIGLPVDHEFVFLNVNNIESGKDVQLNEAIKAFR
;
A
#
# COMPACT_ATOMS: atom_id res chain seq x y z
N MET A 1 -11.45 4.49 9.54
CA MET A 1 -10.41 3.71 8.85
C MET A 1 -10.48 2.32 9.43
N ASN A 2 -11.08 1.40 8.68
CA ASN A 2 -11.31 0.03 9.13
C ASN A 2 -9.96 -0.68 9.34
N LYS A 3 -9.85 -1.33 10.50
CA LYS A 3 -8.73 -2.17 10.88
C LYS A 3 -9.00 -3.58 10.36
N GLY A 4 -7.97 -4.21 9.83
CA GLY A 4 -8.00 -5.59 9.37
C GLY A 4 -8.14 -5.68 7.87
N ILE A 5 -7.13 -6.27 7.23
CA ILE A 5 -7.26 -6.83 5.89
C ILE A 5 -8.41 -7.83 5.97
N LEU A 6 -9.57 -7.48 5.39
CA LEU A 6 -10.78 -8.29 5.44
C LEU A 6 -10.58 -9.55 4.57
N LEU A 7 -10.03 -10.61 5.15
CA LEU A 7 -9.95 -11.92 4.49
C LEU A 7 -11.31 -12.63 4.53
N PHE A 8 -11.64 -13.26 3.41
CA PHE A 8 -12.92 -13.88 3.11
C PHE A 8 -13.31 -14.98 4.09
N LEU A 9 -14.40 -14.76 4.83
CA LEU A 9 -15.14 -15.83 5.52
C LEU A 9 -15.90 -16.70 4.50
N LEU A 10 -15.31 -17.84 4.14
CA LEU A 10 -16.04 -18.95 3.52
C LEU A 10 -16.59 -19.84 4.63
N THR A 11 -17.88 -19.70 4.93
CA THR A 11 -18.58 -20.53 5.91
C THR A 11 -18.73 -21.96 5.38
N VAL A 12 -17.82 -22.85 5.78
CA VAL A 12 -18.01 -24.29 5.65
C VAL A 12 -18.31 -24.85 7.04
N LEU A 13 -19.53 -25.35 7.23
CA LEU A 13 -19.92 -26.14 8.38
C LEU A 13 -18.98 -27.36 8.48
N CYS A 14 -18.09 -27.36 9.46
CA CYS A 14 -17.25 -28.53 9.76
C CYS A 14 -17.74 -29.22 11.02
N THR A 15 -18.03 -30.51 10.87
CA THR A 15 -18.27 -31.47 11.94
C THR A 15 -17.03 -31.61 12.82
N ILE A 16 -17.20 -31.49 14.13
CA ILE A 16 -16.14 -31.68 15.13
C ILE A 16 -15.65 -33.14 15.05
N ASN A 17 -14.50 -33.34 14.42
CA ASN A 17 -13.74 -34.58 14.55
C ASN A 17 -12.57 -34.30 15.50
N SER A 18 -12.55 -34.99 16.63
CA SER A 18 -11.45 -35.01 17.59
C SER A 18 -10.23 -35.70 16.97
N ALA A 19 -9.36 -34.93 16.32
CA ALA A 19 -8.05 -35.37 15.88
C ALA A 19 -7.00 -34.87 16.88
N ASN A 20 -6.08 -35.75 17.28
CA ASN A 20 -4.90 -35.44 18.09
C ASN A 20 -4.31 -34.07 17.71
N SER A 21 -4.27 -33.16 18.68
CA SER A 21 -3.65 -31.84 18.53
C SER A 21 -2.19 -32.00 18.14
N ALA A 22 -1.89 -31.72 16.88
CA ALA A 22 -0.53 -31.71 16.38
C ALA A 22 0.04 -30.30 16.56
N GLU A 23 1.01 -30.17 17.46
CA GLU A 23 1.86 -28.98 17.51
C GLU A 23 2.54 -28.80 16.15
N THR A 24 2.41 -27.61 15.56
CA THR A 24 3.09 -27.31 14.29
C THR A 24 3.71 -25.93 14.30
N THR A 25 4.86 -25.80 13.65
CA THR A 25 5.56 -24.53 13.48
C THR A 25 5.85 -24.29 12.01
N TRP A 26 5.50 -23.11 11.51
CA TRP A 26 5.69 -22.70 10.12
C TRP A 26 6.37 -21.35 10.06
N LYS A 27 7.38 -21.21 9.19
CA LYS A 27 8.12 -19.96 9.01
C LYS A 27 7.91 -19.41 7.61
N THR A 28 7.68 -18.09 7.49
CA THR A 28 7.66 -17.41 6.19
C THR A 28 9.06 -17.21 5.63
N GLN A 29 9.18 -17.28 4.31
CA GLN A 29 10.42 -16.93 3.62
C GLN A 29 10.49 -15.42 3.38
N GLY A 30 11.46 -14.72 3.98
CA GLY A 30 11.73 -13.29 3.74
C GLY A 30 11.02 -12.31 4.68
N TYR A 31 9.82 -12.64 5.15
CA TYR A 31 8.97 -11.73 5.94
C TYR A 31 9.22 -11.81 7.46
N GLY A 32 10.02 -12.77 7.94
CA GLY A 32 10.36 -12.88 9.35
C GLY A 32 9.18 -13.23 10.27
N TYR A 33 8.18 -13.95 9.75
CA TYR A 33 7.07 -14.44 10.58
C TYR A 33 7.24 -15.93 10.90
N VAL A 34 6.87 -16.31 12.12
CA VAL A 34 6.74 -17.70 12.54
C VAL A 34 5.34 -17.90 13.14
N PHE A 35 4.61 -18.87 12.61
CA PHE A 35 3.31 -19.29 13.10
C PHE A 35 3.47 -20.59 13.88
N HIS A 36 3.06 -20.58 15.13
CA HIS A 36 3.13 -21.72 16.03
C HIS A 36 1.73 -22.09 16.50
N THR A 37 1.29 -23.30 16.18
CA THR A 37 -0.05 -23.78 16.50
C THR A 37 0.01 -24.91 17.52
N VAL A 38 -0.69 -24.73 18.65
CA VAL A 38 -0.90 -25.75 19.70
C VAL A 38 -2.39 -25.80 20.00
N ASP A 39 -3.00 -26.99 19.97
CA ASP A 39 -4.44 -27.17 20.25
C ASP A 39 -5.34 -26.24 19.42
N ASN A 40 -5.04 -26.10 18.12
CA ASN A 40 -5.68 -25.18 17.16
C ASN A 40 -5.56 -23.68 17.46
N LYS A 41 -4.82 -23.28 18.50
CA LYS A 41 -4.50 -21.87 18.76
C LYS A 41 -3.18 -21.51 18.10
N THR A 42 -3.18 -20.47 17.27
CA THR A 42 -1.98 -20.04 16.54
C THR A 42 -1.45 -18.74 17.12
N THR A 43 -0.16 -18.74 17.48
CA THR A 43 0.58 -17.53 17.84
C THR A 43 1.52 -17.16 16.70
N ALA A 44 1.49 -15.90 16.28
CA ALA A 44 2.40 -15.36 15.28
C ALA A 44 3.56 -14.62 15.97
N PHE A 45 4.77 -14.82 15.49
CA PHE A 45 5.97 -14.18 16.01
C PHE A 45 6.72 -13.42 14.92
N ASP A 46 7.21 -12.23 15.26
CA ASP A 46 8.26 -11.52 14.53
C ASP A 46 9.63 -12.06 14.93
N LEU A 47 10.25 -12.81 14.03
CA LEU A 47 11.57 -13.41 14.20
C LEU A 47 12.61 -12.67 13.36
N THR A 48 13.66 -12.22 14.05
CA THR A 48 14.93 -11.77 13.46
C THR A 48 16.07 -12.67 13.93
N THR A 49 17.29 -12.42 13.47
CA THR A 49 18.48 -13.11 13.99
C THR A 49 18.73 -12.82 15.47
N LYS A 50 18.29 -11.66 15.97
CA LYS A 50 18.57 -11.16 17.33
C LYS A 50 17.40 -11.28 18.30
N HIS A 51 16.15 -11.27 17.84
CA HIS A 51 14.98 -11.36 18.71
C HIS A 51 13.88 -12.26 18.16
N CYS A 52 12.99 -12.64 19.06
CA CYS A 52 11.66 -13.11 18.74
C CYS A 52 10.65 -12.36 19.60
N LEU A 53 9.63 -11.79 18.98
CA LEU A 53 8.56 -11.03 19.64
C LEU A 53 7.22 -11.59 19.15
N GLU A 54 6.25 -11.71 20.04
CA GLU A 54 4.88 -12.03 19.63
C GLU A 54 4.30 -10.88 18.82
N ASN A 55 3.88 -11.17 17.59
CA ASN A 55 3.18 -10.22 16.75
C ASN A 55 1.70 -10.25 17.13
N HIS A 56 1.32 -9.36 18.05
CA HIS A 56 -0.04 -9.31 18.59
C HIS A 56 -1.07 -8.92 17.53
N PHE A 57 -0.72 -8.09 16.54
CA PHE A 57 -1.63 -7.75 15.45
C PHE A 57 -2.07 -8.98 14.66
N ILE A 58 -1.10 -9.83 14.30
CA ILE A 58 -1.38 -11.05 13.52
C ILE A 58 -1.93 -12.16 14.42
N THR A 59 -1.45 -12.26 15.67
CA THR A 59 -1.96 -13.27 16.62
C THR A 59 -3.43 -13.07 16.90
N ASP A 60 -3.85 -11.83 17.20
CA ASP A 60 -5.24 -11.48 17.49
C ASP A 60 -6.16 -11.79 16.28
N GLU A 61 -5.67 -11.67 15.03
CA GLU A 61 -6.41 -12.08 13.82
C GLU A 61 -6.67 -13.59 13.76
N PHE A 62 -5.66 -14.41 14.10
CA PHE A 62 -5.77 -15.88 14.10
C PHE A 62 -6.42 -16.46 15.37
N GLU A 63 -6.87 -15.63 16.32
CA GLU A 63 -7.70 -16.12 17.43
C GLU A 63 -9.10 -16.55 16.98
N GLN A 64 -9.60 -15.94 15.90
CA GLN A 64 -10.98 -16.14 15.42
C GLN A 64 -11.08 -17.09 14.22
N ILE A 65 -9.95 -17.45 13.60
CA ILE A 65 -9.90 -18.26 12.38
C ILE A 65 -8.80 -19.33 12.45
N SER A 66 -8.97 -20.43 11.73
CA SER A 66 -7.98 -21.49 11.67
C SER A 66 -6.85 -21.15 10.70
N PHE A 67 -5.64 -20.94 11.21
CA PHE A 67 -4.43 -20.73 10.39
C PHE A 67 -4.26 -21.79 9.29
N ILE A 68 -4.57 -23.05 9.59
CA ILE A 68 -4.40 -24.14 8.63
C ILE A 68 -5.40 -24.03 7.47
N GLU A 69 -6.61 -23.55 7.72
CA GLU A 69 -7.65 -23.35 6.70
C GLU A 69 -7.30 -22.19 5.76
N GLU A 70 -6.60 -21.17 6.27
CA GLU A 70 -6.05 -20.06 5.48
C GLU A 70 -4.83 -20.45 4.62
N THR A 71 -4.37 -21.70 4.72
CA THR A 71 -3.19 -22.17 3.97
C THR A 71 -3.52 -23.27 2.97
N LYS A 72 -2.91 -23.16 1.79
CA LYS A 72 -2.90 -24.23 0.78
C LYS A 72 -1.69 -25.13 0.99
N LYS A 73 -1.93 -26.44 1.16
CA LYS A 73 -0.87 -27.45 1.22
C LYS A 73 -0.21 -27.61 -0.16
N VAL A 74 1.13 -27.54 -0.21
CA VAL A 74 1.93 -27.86 -1.40
C VAL A 74 2.53 -29.25 -1.27
N ASN A 75 3.20 -29.51 -0.15
CA ASN A 75 3.75 -30.83 0.19
C ASN A 75 3.77 -30.98 1.73
N LYS A 76 4.50 -31.98 2.26
CA LYS A 76 4.56 -32.20 3.72
C LYS A 76 5.24 -31.08 4.52
N ASP A 77 6.17 -30.35 3.89
CA ASP A 77 7.04 -29.37 4.53
C ASP A 77 6.82 -27.94 3.99
N THR A 78 5.86 -27.76 3.07
CA THR A 78 5.57 -26.47 2.43
C THR A 78 4.07 -26.19 2.33
N ARG A 79 3.69 -24.98 2.73
CA ARG A 79 2.36 -24.41 2.59
C ARG A 79 2.43 -23.01 1.95
N LEU A 80 1.30 -22.55 1.42
CA LEU A 80 1.12 -21.20 0.90
C LEU A 80 0.03 -20.52 1.72
N LEU A 81 0.34 -19.39 2.34
CA LEU A 81 -0.62 -18.57 3.08
C LEU A 81 -1.14 -17.46 2.19
N ASN A 82 -2.45 -17.39 1.98
CA ASN A 82 -3.05 -16.20 1.40
C ASN A 82 -3.12 -15.13 2.49
N PHE A 83 -2.39 -14.03 2.32
CA PHE A 83 -2.27 -12.99 3.35
C PHE A 83 -2.63 -11.62 2.78
N GLY A 84 -3.70 -11.58 1.98
CA GLY A 84 -4.22 -10.36 1.33
C GLY A 84 -3.36 -9.78 0.20
N GLY A 85 -2.12 -10.25 0.04
CA GLY A 85 -1.20 -9.82 -1.02
C GLY A 85 -1.41 -10.54 -2.36
N LEU A 86 -0.80 -9.98 -3.40
CA LEU A 86 -0.87 -10.51 -4.77
C LEU A 86 -0.37 -11.96 -4.91
N PHE A 87 0.71 -12.29 -4.20
CA PHE A 87 1.27 -13.64 -4.18
C PHE A 87 1.18 -14.21 -2.76
N PRO A 88 0.82 -15.49 -2.60
CA PRO A 88 0.75 -16.09 -1.29
C PRO A 88 2.15 -16.24 -0.68
N LEU A 89 2.24 -16.09 0.64
CA LEU A 89 3.49 -16.26 1.38
C LEU A 89 3.87 -17.74 1.44
N LYS A 90 5.11 -18.05 1.06
CA LYS A 90 5.64 -19.41 1.19
C LYS A 90 6.02 -19.69 2.65
N LEU A 91 5.41 -20.74 3.20
CA LEU A 91 5.66 -21.26 4.53
C LEU A 91 6.49 -22.54 4.46
N THR A 92 7.53 -22.62 5.29
CA THR A 92 8.33 -23.84 5.48
C THR A 92 8.10 -24.38 6.88
N LYS A 93 7.86 -25.69 6.99
CA LYS A 93 7.68 -26.35 8.28
C LYS A 93 8.98 -26.35 9.07
N LEU A 94 8.91 -26.10 10.37
CA LEU A 94 10.00 -26.28 11.33
C LEU A 94 9.70 -27.45 12.25
N ASP A 95 10.75 -28.14 12.70
CA ASP A 95 10.63 -29.26 13.64
C ASP A 95 10.17 -28.81 15.03
N SER A 96 10.51 -27.58 15.40
CA SER A 96 10.12 -26.94 16.66
C SER A 96 10.10 -25.42 16.54
N LEU A 97 9.49 -24.76 17.52
CA LEU A 97 9.54 -23.30 17.66
C LEU A 97 11.02 -22.84 17.77
N PRO A 98 11.47 -21.79 17.06
CA PRO A 98 12.86 -21.35 17.15
C PRO A 98 13.29 -21.04 18.60
N ALA A 99 14.54 -21.38 18.95
CA ALA A 99 15.06 -21.25 20.31
C ALA A 99 14.92 -19.81 20.87
N GLN A 100 15.05 -18.80 20.01
CA GLN A 100 14.82 -17.40 20.33
C GLN A 100 13.39 -17.15 20.84
N CYS A 101 12.40 -17.83 20.28
CA CYS A 101 10.99 -17.71 20.66
C CYS A 101 10.63 -18.55 21.89
N GLN A 102 11.40 -19.61 22.19
CA GLN A 102 11.17 -20.46 23.37
C GLN A 102 11.73 -19.84 24.66
N SER A 103 13.01 -19.42 24.62
CA SER A 103 13.79 -19.11 25.84
C SER A 103 14.26 -17.66 25.94
N LYS A 104 14.23 -16.91 24.82
CA LYS A 104 14.73 -15.53 24.73
C LYS A 104 13.70 -14.60 24.09
N ARG A 105 12.41 -14.95 24.22
CA ARG A 105 11.33 -14.14 23.67
C ARG A 105 11.35 -12.77 24.36
N ILE A 106 11.24 -11.72 23.57
CA ILE A 106 11.07 -10.36 24.07
C ILE A 106 9.70 -10.26 24.72
N VAL A 107 9.69 -9.83 25.98
CA VAL A 107 8.48 -9.55 26.76
C VAL A 107 7.82 -8.29 26.18
N SER A 108 6.51 -8.32 26.03
CA SER A 108 5.70 -7.25 25.44
C SER A 108 4.56 -6.84 26.36
N ILE A 109 3.82 -5.78 26.02
CA ILE A 109 2.68 -5.30 26.81
C ILE A 109 1.59 -6.34 27.09
N LYS A 110 1.50 -7.43 26.32
CA LYS A 110 0.58 -8.55 26.58
C LYS A 110 1.03 -9.45 27.74
N ASP A 111 2.28 -9.34 28.18
CA ASP A 111 2.88 -10.13 29.23
C ASP A 111 2.75 -9.48 30.62
N LYS A 112 2.42 -10.27 31.64
CA LYS A 112 2.18 -9.77 33.00
C LYS A 112 3.41 -9.12 33.66
N ASN A 113 4.61 -9.51 33.24
CA ASN A 113 5.88 -9.03 33.76
C ASN A 113 6.50 -7.94 32.86
N TYR A 114 5.72 -7.34 31.97
CA TYR A 114 6.20 -6.29 31.10
C TYR A 114 6.54 -5.01 31.87
N GLU A 115 7.77 -4.54 31.66
CA GLU A 115 8.23 -3.22 32.06
C GLU A 115 8.72 -2.48 30.81
N PHE A 116 8.25 -1.25 30.63
CA PHE A 116 8.64 -0.45 29.48
C PHE A 116 10.15 -0.16 29.49
N ASN A 117 10.80 -0.44 28.36
CA ASN A 117 12.21 -0.14 28.15
C ASN A 117 12.43 0.39 26.73
N ALA A 118 12.70 1.69 26.64
CA ALA A 118 12.89 2.38 25.37
C ALA A 118 14.02 1.78 24.51
N SER A 119 15.11 1.31 25.13
CA SER A 119 16.23 0.70 24.41
C SER A 119 15.80 -0.60 23.72
N ILE A 120 15.01 -1.44 24.40
CA ILE A 120 14.51 -2.70 23.82
C ILE A 120 13.56 -2.41 22.65
N VAL A 121 12.65 -1.44 22.81
CA VAL A 121 11.72 -1.07 21.74
C VAL A 121 12.46 -0.56 20.50
N LEU A 122 13.43 0.35 20.68
CA LEU A 122 14.24 0.84 19.56
C LEU A 122 15.08 -0.27 18.93
N ASP A 123 15.64 -1.18 19.73
CA ASP A 123 16.44 -2.28 19.21
C ASP A 123 15.63 -3.24 18.34
N VAL A 124 14.40 -3.59 18.77
CA VAL A 124 13.47 -4.38 17.97
C VAL A 124 13.12 -3.67 16.66
N LEU A 125 12.83 -2.36 16.71
CA LEU A 125 12.57 -1.58 15.51
C LEU A 125 13.76 -1.64 14.53
N MET A 126 14.97 -1.35 15.02
CA MET A 126 16.18 -1.32 14.19
C MET A 126 16.53 -2.69 13.61
N ASN A 127 16.29 -3.78 14.34
CA ASN A 127 16.50 -5.15 13.86
C ASN A 127 15.54 -5.51 12.72
N ASN A 128 14.27 -5.11 12.83
CA ASN A 128 13.29 -5.34 11.77
C ASN A 128 13.69 -4.60 10.48
N PHE A 129 14.10 -3.34 10.58
CA PHE A 129 14.59 -2.60 9.41
C PHE A 129 15.88 -3.20 8.83
N GLU A 130 16.84 -3.56 9.67
CA GLU A 130 18.11 -4.16 9.24
C GLU A 130 17.92 -5.44 8.42
N GLU A 131 16.96 -6.29 8.81
CA GLU A 131 16.76 -7.60 8.17
C GLU A 131 15.73 -7.59 7.03
N HIS A 132 14.72 -6.72 7.10
CA HIS A 132 13.56 -6.78 6.19
C HIS A 132 13.44 -5.58 5.25
N TYR A 133 14.12 -4.45 5.50
CA TYR A 133 13.97 -3.28 4.63
C TYR A 133 14.63 -3.48 3.26
N ALA A 134 13.83 -3.44 2.20
CA ALA A 134 14.22 -3.75 0.84
C ALA A 134 15.11 -2.69 0.18
N PHE A 135 15.15 -1.46 0.70
CA PHE A 135 15.76 -0.30 0.02
C PHE A 135 17.01 0.23 0.72
N SER A 136 17.62 -0.59 1.57
CA SER A 136 18.84 -0.23 2.30
C SER A 136 19.98 0.21 1.37
N LYS A 137 20.15 -0.47 0.23
CA LYS A 137 21.16 -0.13 -0.77
C LYS A 137 20.78 1.13 -1.55
N ASP A 138 19.53 1.23 -2.01
CA ASP A 138 19.03 2.36 -2.78
C ASP A 138 19.13 3.67 -2.00
N LYS A 139 18.98 3.62 -0.67
CA LYS A 139 19.14 4.76 0.24
C LYS A 139 20.52 4.90 0.87
N ASN A 140 21.50 4.07 0.49
CA ASN A 140 22.86 4.06 1.07
C ASN A 140 22.87 3.97 2.61
N ILE A 141 21.96 3.17 3.18
CA ILE A 141 21.79 3.05 4.64
C ILE A 141 22.80 2.08 5.21
N ASN A 142 23.55 2.55 6.21
CA ASN A 142 24.35 1.71 7.09
C ASN A 142 23.61 1.47 8.42
N TRP A 143 22.96 0.33 8.57
CA TRP A 143 22.17 -0.01 9.76
C TRP A 143 22.99 -0.05 11.06
N VAL A 144 24.29 -0.35 11.00
CA VAL A 144 25.18 -0.32 12.17
C VAL A 144 25.38 1.11 12.66
N GLU A 145 25.54 2.06 11.74
CA GLU A 145 25.69 3.48 12.07
C GLU A 145 24.36 4.10 12.52
N GLN A 146 23.28 3.79 11.80
CA GLN A 146 21.93 4.22 12.16
C GLN A 146 21.58 3.76 13.59
N ARG A 147 21.78 2.48 13.91
CA ARG A 147 21.55 1.99 15.28
C ARG A 147 22.34 2.78 16.32
N LYS A 148 23.64 3.02 16.10
CA LYS A 148 24.47 3.81 17.01
C LYS A 148 23.99 5.24 17.15
N LEU A 149 23.50 5.86 16.07
CA LEU A 149 22.98 7.22 16.07
C LEU A 149 21.74 7.34 16.96
N TRP A 150 20.75 6.47 16.76
CA TRP A 150 19.47 6.53 17.46
C TRP A 150 19.56 6.04 18.91
N GLN A 151 20.37 5.01 19.19
CA GLN A 151 20.58 4.53 20.56
C GLN A 151 21.21 5.60 21.46
N LYS A 152 22.06 6.50 20.94
CA LYS A 152 22.65 7.59 21.73
C LYS A 152 21.62 8.58 22.28
N ARG A 153 20.41 8.62 21.72
CA ARG A 153 19.30 9.47 22.18
C ARG A 153 18.49 8.81 23.29
N ILE A 154 18.74 7.55 23.62
CA ILE A 154 18.01 6.79 24.63
C ILE A 154 18.84 6.66 25.91
N THR A 155 18.17 6.80 27.05
CA THR A 155 18.70 6.50 28.38
C THR A 155 17.75 5.57 29.13
N SER A 156 18.16 5.06 30.29
CA SER A 156 17.28 4.25 31.15
C SER A 156 16.07 5.00 31.71
N LYS A 157 16.01 6.34 31.54
CA LYS A 157 14.90 7.19 31.98
C LYS A 157 14.02 7.65 30.81
N THR A 158 14.35 7.27 29.58
CA THR A 158 13.60 7.70 28.40
C THR A 158 12.16 7.21 28.50
N MET A 159 11.22 8.15 28.43
CA MET A 159 9.78 7.88 28.53
C MET A 159 9.18 7.54 27.16
N GLN A 160 7.95 7.03 27.14
CA GLN A 160 7.27 6.64 25.90
C GLN A 160 7.10 7.80 24.91
N ASP A 161 6.75 9.01 25.37
CA ASP A 161 6.61 10.19 24.50
C ASP A 161 7.94 10.68 23.92
N GLU A 162 9.03 10.54 24.70
CA GLU A 162 10.39 10.83 24.22
C GLU A 162 10.84 9.80 23.18
N LEU A 163 10.55 8.52 23.41
CA LEU A 163 10.80 7.46 22.43
C LEU A 163 10.00 7.67 21.14
N PHE A 164 8.72 8.07 21.25
CA PHE A 164 7.90 8.44 20.09
C PHE A 164 8.62 9.51 19.26
N SER A 165 9.08 10.59 19.91
CA SER A 165 9.79 11.68 19.23
C SER A 165 11.09 11.21 18.55
N ILE A 166 11.81 10.27 19.17
CA ILE A 166 13.02 9.67 18.58
C ILE A 166 12.68 8.84 17.34
N ILE A 167 11.63 8.03 17.37
CA ILE A 167 11.20 7.21 16.23
C ILE A 167 10.63 8.09 15.12
N ASP A 168 9.88 9.14 15.45
CA ASP A 168 9.37 10.12 14.48
C ASP A 168 10.52 10.78 13.70
N ASP A 169 11.57 11.22 14.39
CA ASP A 169 12.77 11.76 13.76
C ASP A 169 13.48 10.72 12.86
N PHE A 170 13.51 9.44 13.27
CA PHE A 170 14.07 8.37 12.45
C PHE A 170 13.27 8.19 11.16
N LEU A 171 11.94 8.13 11.23
CA LEU A 171 11.08 8.00 10.04
C LEU A 171 11.18 9.24 9.15
N LYS A 172 11.35 10.42 9.74
CA LYS A 172 11.59 11.69 9.03
C LYS A 172 12.90 11.70 8.25
N GLU A 173 13.95 11.09 8.79
CA GLU A 173 15.23 10.91 8.10
C GLU A 173 15.11 9.83 7.01
N LEU A 174 14.44 8.71 7.32
CA LEU A 174 14.26 7.59 6.40
C LEU A 174 13.45 7.98 5.16
N ARG A 175 12.38 8.78 5.33
CA ARG A 175 11.43 9.20 4.28
C ARG A 175 11.04 8.06 3.35
N ASP A 176 10.25 7.13 3.85
CA ASP A 176 9.69 6.04 3.06
C ASP A 176 8.17 6.03 3.20
N GLY A 177 7.47 5.92 2.08
CA GLY A 177 6.03 6.08 2.00
C GLY A 177 5.23 4.97 2.70
N HIS A 178 5.87 3.83 3.00
CA HIS A 178 5.28 2.74 3.76
C HIS A 178 6.07 2.42 5.04
N ALA A 179 6.94 3.32 5.50
CA ALA A 179 7.50 3.26 6.85
C ALA A 179 6.65 4.07 7.83
N ILE A 180 5.72 3.41 8.52
CA ILE A 180 4.67 4.05 9.32
C ILE A 180 4.70 3.52 10.75
N LEU A 181 4.77 4.43 11.73
CA LEU A 181 4.56 4.08 13.14
C LEU A 181 3.05 4.02 13.44
N LEU A 182 2.64 2.96 14.12
CA LEU A 182 1.24 2.65 14.46
C LEU A 182 1.07 2.52 15.97
N ASN A 183 -0.10 2.88 16.49
CA ASN A 183 -0.50 2.52 17.86
C ASN A 183 -1.00 1.06 17.93
N GLN A 184 -1.49 0.65 19.10
CA GLN A 184 -2.08 -0.69 19.32
C GLN A 184 -3.33 -0.92 18.47
N GLU A 185 -3.97 0.17 18.10
CA GLU A 185 -5.15 0.23 17.26
C GLU A 185 -4.84 0.21 15.76
N LEU A 186 -3.57 0.14 15.33
CA LEU A 186 -3.18 0.31 13.91
C LEU A 186 -3.52 1.71 13.34
N ASP A 187 -3.82 2.70 14.18
CA ASP A 187 -3.89 4.09 13.77
C ASP A 187 -2.49 4.64 13.57
N ARG A 188 -2.35 5.44 12.51
CA ARG A 188 -1.09 6.08 12.13
C ARG A 188 -0.67 7.15 13.14
N LEU A 189 0.45 6.90 13.81
CA LEU A 189 1.11 7.85 14.73
C LEU A 189 2.13 8.75 14.03
N SER A 190 2.94 8.20 13.13
CA SER A 190 3.97 8.95 12.40
C SER A 190 4.20 8.36 11.01
N HIS A 191 4.42 9.25 10.04
CA HIS A 191 4.58 8.94 8.63
C HIS A 191 5.19 10.11 7.86
N TYR A 192 6.04 9.80 6.88
CA TYR A 192 6.69 10.81 6.05
C TYR A 192 6.73 10.42 4.58
N SER A 193 6.28 11.33 3.72
CA SER A 193 6.33 11.14 2.28
C SER A 193 7.77 10.96 1.77
N PRO A 194 8.01 10.06 0.80
CA PRO A 194 9.35 9.81 0.29
C PRO A 194 10.03 11.08 -0.22
N ARG A 195 9.24 11.93 -0.88
CA ARG A 195 9.64 13.23 -1.39
C ARG A 195 8.89 14.34 -0.67
N LYS A 196 9.49 15.53 -0.59
CA LYS A 196 8.78 16.72 -0.11
C LYS A 196 7.74 17.10 -1.16
N TRP A 197 6.49 17.24 -0.75
CA TRP A 197 5.43 17.61 -1.67
C TRP A 197 5.61 19.04 -2.18
N SER A 198 5.73 19.20 -3.49
CA SER A 198 5.75 20.50 -4.19
C SER A 198 4.57 21.38 -3.81
N PHE A 199 3.39 20.79 -3.61
CA PHE A 199 2.18 21.54 -3.26
C PHE A 199 2.26 22.19 -1.87
N TRP A 200 3.11 21.72 -0.95
CA TRP A 200 3.28 22.44 0.33
C TRP A 200 3.95 23.79 0.14
N ASP A 201 4.80 23.92 -0.87
CA ASP A 201 5.43 25.19 -1.20
C ASP A 201 4.39 26.13 -1.85
N GLU A 202 3.52 25.60 -2.72
CA GLU A 202 2.35 26.33 -3.26
C GLU A 202 1.42 26.82 -2.14
N LEU A 203 1.05 25.94 -1.21
CA LEU A 203 0.20 26.27 -0.06
C LEU A 203 0.81 27.36 0.82
N LYS A 204 2.10 27.25 1.17
CA LYS A 204 2.79 28.25 1.99
C LYS A 204 2.89 29.60 1.28
N ALA A 205 3.16 29.59 -0.03
CA ALA A 205 3.28 30.81 -0.80
C ALA A 205 1.95 31.59 -0.88
N HIS A 206 0.81 30.87 -0.93
CA HIS A 206 -0.51 31.47 -1.09
C HIS A 206 -1.31 31.58 0.22
N SER A 207 -0.89 30.95 1.33
CA SER A 207 -1.68 30.94 2.57
C SER A 207 -1.96 32.33 3.14
N VAL A 208 -1.09 33.31 2.86
CA VAL A 208 -1.30 34.71 3.25
C VAL A 208 -2.56 35.34 2.63
N ASN A 209 -3.02 34.81 1.50
CA ASN A 209 -4.24 35.25 0.82
C ASN A 209 -5.51 34.59 1.38
N TYR A 210 -5.37 33.65 2.33
CA TYR A 210 -6.47 32.90 2.92
C TYR A 210 -6.47 32.99 4.45
N PRO A 211 -6.62 34.20 5.03
CA PRO A 211 -6.59 34.40 6.48
C PRO A 211 -7.74 33.71 7.23
N GLU A 212 -8.78 33.25 6.53
CA GLU A 212 -9.91 32.52 7.10
C GLU A 212 -9.57 31.07 7.53
N TYR A 213 -8.50 30.47 6.99
CA TYR A 213 -8.07 29.13 7.38
C TYR A 213 -7.03 29.20 8.48
N SER A 214 -7.29 28.51 9.58
CA SER A 214 -6.42 28.51 10.77
C SER A 214 -5.22 27.56 10.60
N THR A 215 -5.31 26.59 9.68
CA THR A 215 -4.24 25.62 9.44
C THR A 215 -4.01 25.38 7.95
N TYR A 216 -2.79 24.95 7.59
CA TYR A 216 -2.48 24.52 6.22
C TYR A 216 -3.33 23.32 5.77
N TRP A 217 -3.82 22.50 6.71
CA TRP A 217 -4.69 21.36 6.40
C TRP A 217 -6.09 21.81 5.97
N GLU A 218 -6.66 22.80 6.64
CA GLU A 218 -7.94 23.40 6.26
C GLU A 218 -7.86 24.02 4.86
N LEU A 219 -6.83 24.83 4.59
CA LEU A 219 -6.60 25.42 3.26
C LEU A 219 -6.43 24.33 2.19
N HIS A 220 -5.61 23.30 2.47
CA HIS A 220 -5.44 22.17 1.55
C HIS A 220 -6.77 21.47 1.24
N THR A 221 -7.62 21.25 2.24
CA THR A 221 -8.93 20.61 2.07
C THR A 221 -9.84 21.46 1.19
N ALA A 222 -9.91 22.77 1.46
CA ALA A 222 -10.70 23.70 0.65
C ALA A 222 -10.24 23.78 -0.82
N LEU A 223 -8.92 23.78 -1.06
CA LEU A 223 -8.38 23.78 -2.43
C LEU A 223 -8.65 22.46 -3.16
N ILE A 224 -8.63 21.32 -2.48
CA ILE A 224 -9.03 20.02 -3.06
C ILE A 224 -10.51 20.07 -3.48
N GLU A 225 -11.40 20.56 -2.61
CA GLU A 225 -12.83 20.70 -2.91
C GLU A 225 -13.06 21.62 -4.10
N LYS A 226 -12.40 22.79 -4.10
CA LYS A 226 -12.49 23.74 -5.21
C LYS A 226 -11.94 23.18 -6.51
N SER A 227 -10.82 22.44 -6.47
CA SER A 227 -10.26 21.75 -7.64
C SER A 227 -11.25 20.72 -8.19
N GLN A 228 -11.92 19.96 -7.34
CA GLN A 228 -12.93 18.99 -7.78
C GLN A 228 -14.17 19.67 -8.36
N GLU A 229 -14.56 20.84 -7.84
CA GLU A 229 -15.62 21.65 -8.45
C GLU A 229 -15.22 22.13 -9.86
N ASN A 230 -13.98 22.58 -10.04
CA ASN A 230 -13.48 23.03 -11.34
C ASN A 230 -13.48 21.92 -12.41
N ILE A 231 -13.28 20.65 -12.03
CA ILE A 231 -13.37 19.51 -12.95
C ILE A 231 -14.74 19.47 -13.64
N LYS A 232 -15.83 19.83 -12.94
CA LYS A 232 -17.19 19.83 -13.50
C LYS A 232 -17.33 20.77 -14.70
N ASN A 233 -16.49 21.80 -14.83
CA ASN A 233 -16.48 22.69 -15.99
C ASN A 233 -16.03 22.00 -17.29
N TYR A 234 -15.37 20.85 -17.19
CA TYR A 234 -14.87 20.07 -18.32
C TYR A 234 -15.76 18.88 -18.69
N ILE A 235 -16.81 18.64 -17.89
CA ILE A 235 -17.77 17.55 -18.11
C ILE A 235 -18.95 18.08 -18.92
N ASP A 236 -19.42 17.28 -19.87
CA ASP A 236 -20.63 17.58 -20.65
C ASP A 236 -21.85 17.60 -19.75
N LYS A 237 -22.51 18.75 -19.68
CA LYS A 237 -23.71 18.98 -18.87
C LYS A 237 -24.91 18.14 -19.32
N ASN A 238 -24.89 17.63 -20.55
CA ASN A 238 -25.94 16.75 -21.09
C ASN A 238 -25.69 15.27 -20.79
N TYR A 239 -24.49 14.93 -20.27
CA TYR A 239 -24.17 13.56 -19.90
C TYR A 239 -24.40 13.35 -18.39
N SER A 240 -25.20 12.35 -18.06
CA SER A 240 -25.42 11.95 -16.66
C SER A 240 -24.18 11.26 -16.10
N THR A 241 -23.48 11.92 -15.18
CA THR A 241 -22.37 11.32 -14.43
C THR A 241 -22.86 10.09 -13.66
N LEU A 242 -22.14 8.98 -13.83
CA LEU A 242 -22.37 7.73 -13.11
C LEU A 242 -21.42 7.64 -11.92
N GLN A 243 -21.95 7.34 -10.74
CA GLN A 243 -21.17 7.16 -9.53
C GLN A 243 -21.51 5.82 -8.89
N TYR A 244 -20.48 5.02 -8.61
CA TYR A 244 -20.61 3.69 -8.00
C TYR A 244 -19.63 3.55 -6.83
N HIS A 245 -20.18 3.09 -5.71
CA HIS A 245 -19.46 2.85 -4.46
C HIS A 245 -18.64 4.04 -3.95
N ASP A 246 -18.97 5.27 -4.36
CA ASP A 246 -18.21 6.52 -4.13
C ASP A 246 -16.76 6.56 -4.65
N ASN A 247 -16.24 5.40 -5.07
CA ASN A 247 -14.87 5.22 -5.54
C ASN A 247 -14.74 5.41 -7.05
N PHE A 248 -15.79 5.10 -7.81
CA PHE A 248 -15.77 5.12 -9.26
C PHE A 248 -16.73 6.17 -9.80
N THR A 249 -16.21 7.13 -10.55
CA THR A 249 -17.02 8.14 -11.25
C THR A 249 -16.73 8.06 -12.74
N LEU A 250 -17.76 7.81 -13.56
CA LEU A 250 -17.69 7.88 -15.01
C LEU A 250 -18.50 9.06 -15.53
N ALA A 251 -17.87 9.90 -16.33
CA ALA A 251 -18.50 11.02 -17.02
C ALA A 251 -17.99 11.11 -18.48
N LYS A 252 -18.47 12.10 -19.23
CA LYS A 252 -17.96 12.43 -20.56
C LYS A 252 -17.63 13.90 -20.68
N THR A 253 -16.60 14.22 -21.45
CA THR A 253 -16.32 15.60 -21.87
C THR A 253 -17.19 15.98 -23.07
N PRO A 254 -17.36 17.28 -23.39
CA PRO A 254 -18.07 17.71 -24.59
C PRO A 254 -17.47 17.20 -25.92
N GLN A 255 -16.22 16.70 -25.90
CA GLN A 255 -15.56 16.09 -27.07
C GLN A 255 -15.81 14.58 -27.16
N ASN A 256 -16.79 14.04 -26.41
CA ASN A 256 -17.08 12.61 -26.30
C ASN A 256 -15.86 11.79 -25.85
N ILE A 257 -15.07 12.30 -24.92
CA ILE A 257 -13.98 11.56 -24.26
C ILE A 257 -14.52 11.05 -22.93
N ALA A 258 -14.33 9.76 -22.62
CA ALA A 258 -14.72 9.22 -21.32
C ALA A 258 -13.77 9.73 -20.23
N TYR A 259 -14.33 10.12 -19.09
CA TYR A 259 -13.58 10.53 -17.91
C TYR A 259 -13.90 9.57 -16.77
N LEU A 260 -12.92 8.78 -16.35
CA LEU A 260 -13.02 7.81 -15.26
C LEU A 260 -12.15 8.28 -14.09
N LYS A 261 -12.77 8.71 -12.99
CA LYS A 261 -12.07 8.98 -11.73
C LYS A 261 -12.13 7.74 -10.84
N ILE A 262 -10.98 7.35 -10.30
CA ILE A 262 -10.85 6.26 -9.32
C ILE A 262 -10.26 6.84 -8.03
N SER A 263 -11.09 6.98 -7.01
CA SER A 263 -10.70 7.58 -5.72
C SER A 263 -9.92 6.61 -4.83
N ASN A 264 -10.20 5.31 -4.89
CA ASN A 264 -9.52 4.31 -4.07
C ASN A 264 -9.72 2.89 -4.66
N PHE A 265 -8.80 1.98 -4.38
CA PHE A 265 -8.78 0.59 -4.87
C PHE A 265 -9.19 -0.43 -3.78
N ASP A 266 -9.75 0.03 -2.65
CA ASP A 266 -10.32 -0.81 -1.59
C ASP A 266 -11.34 -0.03 -0.71
N ASP A 267 -11.92 -0.73 0.28
CA ASP A 267 -12.82 -0.20 1.33
C ASP A 267 -14.15 0.35 0.79
N PHE A 268 -14.71 -0.30 -0.23
CA PHE A 268 -15.98 0.14 -0.86
C PHE A 268 -17.02 -0.98 -1.01
N SER A 269 -16.65 -2.22 -0.69
CA SER A 269 -17.50 -3.40 -0.70
C SER A 269 -16.94 -4.49 0.23
N ASN A 270 -17.76 -5.47 0.61
CA ASN A 270 -17.29 -6.68 1.27
C ASN A 270 -16.41 -7.55 0.33
N ASN A 271 -16.50 -7.32 -0.98
CA ASN A 271 -15.67 -7.96 -1.99
C ASN A 271 -15.39 -6.94 -3.10
N ASP A 272 -14.32 -6.17 -2.91
CA ASP A 272 -13.94 -5.08 -3.81
C ASP A 272 -13.64 -5.57 -5.22
N VAL A 273 -13.00 -6.73 -5.39
CA VAL A 273 -12.70 -7.30 -6.72
C VAL A 273 -13.98 -7.63 -7.49
N LYS A 274 -14.98 -8.21 -6.82
CA LYS A 274 -16.29 -8.52 -7.44
C LYS A 274 -17.04 -7.25 -7.79
N ALA A 275 -17.14 -6.31 -6.86
CA ALA A 275 -17.80 -5.02 -7.09
C ALA A 275 -17.13 -4.25 -8.25
N THR A 276 -15.81 -4.29 -8.33
CA THR A 276 -15.05 -3.69 -9.46
C THR A 276 -15.46 -4.30 -10.80
N LYS A 277 -15.62 -5.62 -10.90
CA LYS A 277 -16.04 -6.28 -12.14
C LYS A 277 -17.43 -5.81 -12.56
N GLU A 278 -18.37 -5.75 -11.62
CA GLU A 278 -19.74 -5.28 -11.86
C GLU A 278 -19.75 -3.83 -12.37
N VAL A 279 -18.93 -2.94 -11.78
CA VAL A 279 -18.78 -1.56 -12.26
C VAL A 279 -18.16 -1.51 -13.65
N MET A 280 -17.07 -2.25 -13.89
CA MET A 280 -16.36 -2.22 -15.17
C MET A 280 -17.18 -2.84 -16.31
N GLU A 281 -18.06 -3.80 -16.04
CA GLU A 281 -19.02 -4.34 -17.02
C GLU A 281 -20.03 -3.27 -17.48
N ILE A 282 -20.38 -2.31 -16.62
CA ILE A 282 -21.25 -1.18 -16.97
C ILE A 282 -20.46 -0.10 -17.71
N PHE A 283 -19.24 0.21 -17.23
CA PHE A 283 -18.45 1.34 -17.73
C PHE A 283 -17.80 1.06 -19.08
N THR A 284 -17.28 -0.16 -19.29
CA THR A 284 -16.47 -0.47 -20.48
C THR A 284 -17.23 -0.28 -21.80
N PRO A 285 -18.51 -0.70 -21.94
CA PRO A 285 -19.29 -0.42 -23.15
C PRO A 285 -19.45 1.08 -23.47
N ILE A 286 -19.56 1.93 -22.44
CA ILE A 286 -19.68 3.39 -22.57
C ILE A 286 -18.33 3.98 -23.01
N ILE A 287 -17.24 3.53 -22.39
CA ILE A 287 -15.87 3.95 -22.71
C ILE A 287 -15.54 3.60 -24.16
N LYS A 288 -15.91 2.40 -24.64
CA LYS A 288 -15.70 1.97 -26.03
C LYS A 288 -16.37 2.86 -27.08
N GLN A 289 -17.46 3.54 -26.73
CA GLN A 289 -18.16 4.49 -27.62
C GLN A 289 -17.60 5.91 -27.55
N SER A 290 -16.52 6.11 -26.80
CA SER A 290 -15.88 7.41 -26.61
C SER A 290 -14.62 7.52 -27.48
N ASN A 291 -14.23 8.75 -27.81
CA ASN A 291 -13.07 9.05 -28.65
C ASN A 291 -11.73 8.78 -27.93
N GLY A 292 -11.78 8.52 -26.62
CA GLY A 292 -10.62 8.39 -25.75
C GLY A 292 -11.06 8.10 -24.32
N LEU A 293 -10.11 7.70 -23.47
CA LEU A 293 -10.32 7.54 -22.03
C LEU A 293 -9.32 8.38 -21.24
N ILE A 294 -9.82 9.27 -20.40
CA ILE A 294 -9.06 9.93 -19.35
C ILE A 294 -9.28 9.16 -18.05
N ILE A 295 -8.21 8.71 -17.41
CA ILE A 295 -8.23 8.10 -16.08
C ILE A 295 -7.65 9.11 -15.08
N ASP A 296 -8.44 9.56 -14.11
CA ASP A 296 -7.99 10.49 -13.08
C ASP A 296 -7.68 9.77 -11.76
N LEU A 297 -6.39 9.74 -11.41
CA LEU A 297 -5.84 9.15 -10.20
C LEU A 297 -5.21 10.19 -9.27
N ARG A 298 -5.35 11.49 -9.56
CA ARG A 298 -4.70 12.57 -8.79
C ARG A 298 -5.12 12.61 -7.34
N PHE A 299 -6.32 12.11 -7.05
CA PHE A 299 -6.91 12.04 -5.72
C PHE A 299 -6.98 10.59 -5.18
N SER A 300 -6.36 9.64 -5.88
CA SER A 300 -6.39 8.24 -5.47
C SER A 300 -5.59 8.01 -4.19
N MET A 301 -6.07 7.14 -3.30
CA MET A 301 -5.41 6.80 -2.03
C MET A 301 -4.73 5.42 -2.01
N GLY A 302 -4.68 4.72 -3.15
CA GLY A 302 -4.10 3.37 -3.24
C GLY A 302 -5.14 2.30 -2.93
N GLY A 303 -4.75 1.21 -2.25
CA GLY A 303 -5.65 0.12 -1.86
C GLY A 303 -5.15 -1.25 -2.32
N SER A 304 -6.03 -2.05 -2.94
CA SER A 304 -5.70 -3.43 -3.34
C SER A 304 -5.17 -3.54 -4.78
N ASP A 305 -4.01 -4.16 -4.95
CA ASP A 305 -3.46 -4.56 -6.26
C ASP A 305 -4.43 -5.44 -7.06
N LEU A 306 -5.21 -6.29 -6.39
CA LEU A 306 -6.17 -7.17 -7.07
C LEU A 306 -7.30 -6.37 -7.71
N VAL A 307 -7.71 -5.26 -7.10
CA VAL A 307 -8.68 -4.31 -7.70
C VAL A 307 -8.03 -3.58 -8.88
N ALA A 308 -6.77 -3.15 -8.75
CA ALA A 308 -6.03 -2.55 -9.85
C ALA A 308 -5.95 -3.47 -11.08
N PHE A 309 -5.66 -4.75 -10.87
CA PHE A 309 -5.62 -5.74 -11.96
C PHE A 309 -7.02 -6.08 -12.49
N SER A 310 -8.04 -6.06 -11.63
CA SER A 310 -9.43 -6.22 -12.06
C SER A 310 -9.82 -5.12 -13.05
N ILE A 311 -9.50 -3.85 -12.77
CA ILE A 311 -9.72 -2.72 -13.68
C ILE A 311 -8.89 -2.88 -14.96
N LEU A 312 -7.58 -3.16 -14.82
CA LEU A 312 -6.67 -3.31 -15.96
C LEU A 312 -7.13 -4.41 -16.93
N SER A 313 -7.75 -5.47 -16.43
CA SER A 313 -8.25 -6.57 -17.26
C SER A 313 -9.26 -6.13 -18.32
N TYR A 314 -10.02 -5.04 -18.09
CA TYR A 314 -10.96 -4.47 -19.09
C TYR A 314 -10.28 -3.49 -20.04
N LEU A 315 -9.00 -3.18 -19.83
CA LEU A 315 -8.23 -2.24 -20.65
C LEU A 315 -7.23 -2.95 -21.57
N ILE A 316 -7.15 -4.28 -21.55
CA ILE A 316 -6.20 -5.07 -22.35
C ILE A 316 -6.96 -6.14 -23.17
N ASP A 317 -6.37 -6.59 -24.28
CA ASP A 317 -6.96 -7.63 -25.15
C ASP A 317 -6.16 -8.94 -25.19
N SER A 318 -5.01 -8.97 -24.54
CA SER A 318 -4.10 -10.11 -24.45
C SER A 318 -3.42 -10.13 -23.08
N GLU A 319 -2.83 -11.26 -22.70
CA GLU A 319 -2.10 -11.37 -21.43
C GLU A 319 -0.98 -10.33 -21.37
N LEU A 320 -0.96 -9.54 -20.31
CA LEU A 320 -0.02 -8.44 -20.13
C LEU A 320 0.88 -8.70 -18.93
N ALA A 321 2.18 -8.81 -19.18
CA ALA A 321 3.19 -8.81 -18.12
C ALA A 321 3.63 -7.38 -17.82
N LEU A 322 3.23 -6.84 -16.67
CA LEU A 322 3.59 -5.47 -16.26
C LEU A 322 4.96 -5.38 -15.57
N GLY A 323 5.56 -6.53 -15.28
CA GLY A 323 6.85 -6.64 -14.60
C GLY A 323 6.82 -7.75 -13.56
N GLY A 324 7.36 -7.48 -12.38
CA GLY A 324 7.36 -8.45 -11.29
C GLY A 324 7.68 -7.85 -9.94
N LYS A 325 7.53 -8.65 -8.89
CA LYS A 325 7.95 -8.26 -7.54
C LYS A 325 8.93 -9.24 -6.91
N GLN A 326 9.74 -8.73 -6.01
CA GLN A 326 10.68 -9.50 -5.19
C GLN A 326 10.58 -9.05 -3.74
N PHE A 327 10.72 -9.95 -2.79
CA PHE A 327 10.80 -9.61 -1.37
C PHE A 327 12.24 -9.70 -0.85
N LYS A 328 12.55 -8.96 0.21
CA LYS A 328 13.87 -9.00 0.87
C LYS A 328 14.17 -10.40 1.41
N THR A 329 15.39 -10.86 1.20
CA THR A 329 15.93 -12.09 1.82
C THR A 329 17.27 -11.79 2.51
N SER A 330 17.76 -12.71 3.35
CA SER A 330 19.06 -12.56 3.99
C SER A 330 20.23 -12.45 2.99
N THR A 331 20.08 -13.02 1.79
CA THR A 331 21.12 -13.02 0.73
C THR A 331 20.89 -11.99 -0.37
N GLY A 332 19.85 -11.15 -0.26
CA GLY A 332 19.50 -10.16 -1.28
C GLY A 332 18.00 -10.02 -1.41
N TYR A 333 17.47 -10.54 -2.51
CA TYR A 333 16.04 -10.57 -2.84
C TYR A 333 15.63 -11.99 -3.27
N SER A 334 14.33 -12.27 -3.28
CA SER A 334 13.78 -13.49 -3.87
C SER A 334 13.98 -13.53 -5.39
N GLU A 335 13.69 -14.68 -6.00
CA GLU A 335 13.42 -14.74 -7.43
C GLU A 335 12.30 -13.77 -7.82
N LEU A 336 12.37 -13.23 -9.03
CA LEU A 336 11.37 -12.31 -9.57
C LEU A 336 10.05 -13.05 -9.82
N GLN A 337 9.01 -12.67 -9.07
CA GLN A 337 7.66 -13.16 -9.28
C GLN A 337 6.99 -12.30 -10.34
N LYS A 338 6.82 -12.85 -11.54
CA LYS A 338 6.19 -12.14 -12.68
C LYS A 338 4.73 -11.83 -12.36
N ILE A 339 4.34 -10.59 -12.59
CA ILE A 339 2.96 -10.12 -12.47
C ILE A 339 2.36 -10.12 -13.88
N VAL A 340 1.33 -10.94 -14.08
CA VAL A 340 0.63 -11.09 -15.35
C VAL A 340 -0.86 -10.86 -15.12
N VAL A 341 -1.46 -9.99 -15.94
CA VAL A 341 -2.90 -9.73 -15.94
C VAL A 341 -3.51 -10.31 -17.21
N THR A 342 -4.55 -11.11 -17.05
CA THR A 342 -5.33 -11.69 -18.15
C THR A 342 -6.51 -10.77 -18.49
N PRO A 343 -6.83 -10.57 -19.78
CA PRO A 343 -7.98 -9.75 -20.19
C PRO A 343 -9.31 -10.29 -19.64
N SER A 344 -10.27 -9.38 -19.48
CA SER A 344 -11.66 -9.74 -19.21
C SER A 344 -12.24 -10.55 -20.37
N LYS A 345 -13.20 -11.43 -20.06
CA LYS A 345 -13.87 -12.31 -21.04
C LYS A 345 -15.00 -11.64 -21.82
N ILE A 346 -15.34 -10.40 -21.47
CA ILE A 346 -16.51 -9.69 -21.99
C ILE A 346 -16.03 -8.64 -23.00
N ASP A 347 -16.02 -7.38 -22.60
CA ASP A 347 -15.65 -6.23 -23.41
C ASP A 347 -14.35 -5.64 -22.88
N ASN A 348 -13.44 -5.31 -23.80
CA ASN A 348 -12.17 -4.65 -23.50
C ASN A 348 -12.07 -3.32 -24.27
N TYR A 349 -11.41 -2.33 -23.66
CA TYR A 349 -11.06 -1.05 -24.28
C TYR A 349 -9.57 -0.97 -24.59
N THR A 350 -9.23 -1.03 -25.88
CA THR A 350 -7.84 -0.98 -26.39
C THR A 350 -7.46 0.38 -27.00
N GLY A 351 -8.35 1.37 -26.92
CA GLY A 351 -8.11 2.72 -27.44
C GLY A 351 -7.06 3.51 -26.63
N SER A 352 -6.82 4.76 -27.03
CA SER A 352 -5.86 5.65 -26.38
C SER A 352 -6.31 6.06 -24.99
N ILE A 353 -5.36 6.11 -24.05
CA ILE A 353 -5.61 6.48 -22.65
C ILE A 353 -4.72 7.66 -22.29
N VAL A 354 -5.28 8.64 -21.57
CA VAL A 354 -4.50 9.66 -20.86
C VAL A 354 -4.74 9.49 -19.36
N VAL A 355 -3.68 9.46 -18.56
CA VAL A 355 -3.77 9.27 -17.11
C VAL A 355 -3.32 10.54 -16.41
N LEU A 356 -4.16 11.04 -15.51
CA LEU A 356 -3.83 12.16 -14.65
C LEU A 356 -3.31 11.63 -13.31
N THR A 357 -2.14 12.10 -12.89
CA THR A 357 -1.47 11.65 -11.66
C THR A 357 -0.96 12.82 -10.83
N SER A 358 -0.72 12.60 -9.54
CA SER A 358 -0.13 13.61 -8.66
C SER A 358 0.92 12.98 -7.74
N GLN A 359 1.69 13.82 -7.04
CA GLN A 359 2.56 13.35 -5.96
C GLN A 359 1.81 12.74 -4.77
N LYS A 360 0.48 12.62 -4.81
CA LYS A 360 -0.34 11.96 -3.78
C LYS A 360 -0.79 10.56 -4.17
N THR A 361 -0.65 10.14 -5.43
CA THR A 361 -1.12 8.84 -5.96
C THR A 361 -0.20 7.69 -5.49
N PRO A 362 -0.60 6.81 -4.53
CA PRO A 362 0.29 5.83 -3.91
C PRO A 362 -0.09 4.36 -4.20
N SER A 363 0.79 3.43 -3.84
CA SER A 363 0.44 2.00 -3.61
C SER A 363 -0.23 1.34 -4.83
N ALA A 364 -1.37 0.65 -4.67
CA ALA A 364 -2.05 -0.05 -5.77
C ALA A 364 -2.39 0.85 -6.96
N ALA A 365 -2.59 2.16 -6.74
CA ALA A 365 -2.76 3.10 -7.84
C ALA A 365 -1.47 3.22 -8.68
N GLU A 366 -0.30 3.15 -8.06
CA GLU A 366 0.99 3.13 -8.75
C GLU A 366 1.26 1.79 -9.44
N VAL A 367 0.85 0.67 -8.83
CA VAL A 367 0.92 -0.64 -9.50
C VAL A 367 -0.01 -0.69 -10.73
N PHE A 368 -1.17 -0.02 -10.67
CA PHE A 368 -2.03 0.19 -11.83
C PHE A 368 -1.33 1.03 -12.92
N LEU A 369 -0.56 2.06 -12.53
CA LEU A 369 0.26 2.83 -13.49
C LEU A 369 1.32 1.97 -14.19
N LEU A 370 1.96 1.01 -13.51
CA LEU A 370 2.86 0.04 -14.16
C LEU A 370 2.12 -0.80 -15.20
N GLY A 371 0.90 -1.23 -14.88
CA GLY A 371 0.03 -1.93 -15.82
C GLY A 371 -0.29 -1.10 -17.06
N LEU A 372 -0.66 0.17 -16.88
CA LEU A 372 -0.93 1.09 -17.98
C LEU A 372 0.34 1.43 -18.79
N GLN A 373 1.50 1.55 -18.14
CA GLN A 373 2.78 1.74 -18.82
C GLN A 373 3.11 0.53 -19.71
N ALA A 374 2.96 -0.69 -19.18
CA ALA A 374 3.23 -1.92 -19.92
C ALA A 374 2.24 -2.16 -21.07
N ARG A 375 0.99 -1.73 -20.91
CA ARG A 375 -0.05 -1.79 -21.95
C ARG A 375 0.35 -1.01 -23.20
N GLY A 376 1.05 0.12 -23.04
CA GLY A 376 1.34 1.04 -24.14
C GLY A 376 0.12 1.81 -24.64
N ASN A 377 0.35 2.76 -25.56
CA ASN A 377 -0.66 3.73 -26.02
C ASN A 377 -1.34 4.48 -24.86
N VAL A 378 -0.53 4.91 -23.89
CA VAL A 378 -0.93 5.67 -22.71
C VAL A 378 -0.04 6.91 -22.59
N THR A 379 -0.63 8.06 -22.29
CA THR A 379 0.09 9.31 -21.95
C THR A 379 -0.16 9.65 -20.49
N PHE A 380 0.90 9.91 -19.72
CA PHE A 380 0.83 10.31 -18.33
C PHE A 380 1.02 11.82 -18.20
N ILE A 381 0.10 12.49 -17.51
CA ILE A 381 0.10 13.95 -17.29
C ILE A 381 -0.05 14.23 -15.80
N GLY A 382 0.64 15.26 -15.30
CA GLY A 382 0.51 15.72 -13.92
C GLY A 382 1.86 15.73 -13.23
N GLU A 383 1.98 15.07 -12.08
CA GLU A 383 3.28 14.92 -11.42
C GLU A 383 3.61 13.44 -11.26
N ARG A 384 4.90 13.13 -11.14
CA ARG A 384 5.34 11.77 -10.77
C ARG A 384 4.57 11.28 -9.53
N SER A 385 4.13 10.02 -9.54
CA SER A 385 3.32 9.41 -8.46
C SER A 385 4.05 9.36 -7.11
N TYR A 386 3.39 8.94 -6.03
CA TYR A 386 3.91 9.10 -4.66
C TYR A 386 5.28 8.46 -4.42
N GLY A 387 5.52 7.27 -4.96
CA GLY A 387 6.72 6.46 -4.78
C GLY A 387 6.64 5.52 -3.57
N ALA A 388 5.50 4.88 -3.35
CA ALA A 388 5.30 3.86 -2.32
C ALA A 388 4.67 2.61 -2.93
N PHE A 389 5.47 1.82 -3.65
CA PHE A 389 5.00 0.62 -4.37
C PHE A 389 5.03 -0.63 -3.50
N SER A 390 6.04 -0.75 -2.62
CA SER A 390 6.26 -1.93 -1.79
C SER A 390 5.02 -2.29 -0.97
N ASP A 391 4.70 -3.57 -0.85
CA ASP A 391 3.75 -4.02 0.18
C ASP A 391 4.31 -3.63 1.57
N ALA A 392 3.42 -3.19 2.46
CA ALA A 392 3.76 -2.75 3.81
C ALA A 392 3.89 -3.97 4.74
N LEU A 393 5.10 -4.28 5.19
CA LEU A 393 5.33 -5.35 6.16
C LEU A 393 5.12 -4.82 7.59
N THR A 394 4.06 -5.27 8.25
CA THR A 394 3.74 -4.89 9.63
C THR A 394 4.53 -5.68 10.67
N LYS A 395 5.16 -4.99 11.62
CA LYS A 395 5.91 -5.57 12.73
C LYS A 395 5.42 -5.02 14.06
N ALA A 396 5.34 -5.86 15.07
CA ALA A 396 5.02 -5.43 16.42
C ALA A 396 6.24 -4.84 17.13
N LEU A 397 5.98 -3.94 18.07
CA LEU A 397 6.94 -3.41 19.02
C LEU A 397 6.55 -3.79 20.46
N PRO A 398 7.51 -3.95 21.39
CA PRO A 398 7.24 -4.44 22.74
C PRO A 398 6.23 -3.61 23.55
N ASN A 399 6.14 -2.31 23.29
CA ASN A 399 5.21 -1.39 23.95
C ASN A 399 3.80 -1.36 23.35
N GLY A 400 3.48 -2.30 22.45
CA GLY A 400 2.19 -2.41 21.78
C GLY A 400 2.08 -1.54 20.52
N TRP A 401 3.07 -0.73 20.19
CA TRP A 401 3.10 -0.06 18.89
C TRP A 401 3.35 -1.06 17.76
N GLY A 402 3.06 -0.63 16.54
CA GLY A 402 3.43 -1.32 15.32
C GLY A 402 4.33 -0.44 14.44
N ILE A 403 5.09 -1.07 13.55
CA ILE A 403 5.82 -0.39 12.50
C ILE A 403 5.56 -1.11 11.18
N THR A 404 5.22 -0.37 10.12
CA THR A 404 5.28 -0.92 8.76
C THR A 404 6.62 -0.60 8.13
N LEU A 405 7.09 -1.42 7.20
CA LEU A 405 8.29 -1.14 6.41
C LEU A 405 8.20 -1.75 5.01
N SER A 406 8.89 -1.12 4.07
CA SER A 406 8.95 -1.55 2.67
C SER A 406 9.86 -2.77 2.49
N ASN A 407 9.25 -3.96 2.37
CA ASN A 407 9.93 -5.25 2.29
C ASN A 407 10.01 -5.80 0.85
N GLU A 408 9.35 -5.17 -0.10
CA GLU A 408 9.22 -5.67 -1.47
C GLU A 408 9.65 -4.64 -2.52
N ARG A 409 10.18 -5.12 -3.64
CA ARG A 409 10.53 -4.32 -4.81
C ARG A 409 9.62 -4.69 -5.94
N TYR A 410 8.82 -3.73 -6.40
CA TYR A 410 8.14 -3.82 -7.69
C TYR A 410 9.08 -3.32 -8.78
N LEU A 411 9.20 -4.10 -9.85
CA LEU A 411 9.97 -3.79 -11.04
C LEU A 411 9.00 -3.73 -12.22
N ASN A 412 9.14 -2.73 -13.09
CA ASN A 412 8.39 -2.68 -14.35
C ASN A 412 8.94 -3.73 -15.35
N SER A 413 8.35 -3.79 -16.55
CA SER A 413 8.76 -4.69 -17.63
C SER A 413 10.21 -4.49 -18.10
N HIS A 414 10.84 -3.35 -17.80
CA HIS A 414 12.24 -3.04 -18.10
C HIS A 414 13.19 -3.29 -16.92
N GLY A 415 12.67 -3.75 -15.77
CA GLY A 415 13.46 -4.00 -14.56
C GLY A 415 13.71 -2.76 -13.71
N GLU A 416 13.00 -1.66 -13.96
CA GLU A 416 13.13 -0.41 -13.21
C GLU A 416 12.26 -0.42 -11.95
N ASN A 417 12.78 0.12 -10.85
CA ASN A 417 12.06 0.29 -9.59
C ASN A 417 11.77 1.78 -9.36
N TYR A 418 10.55 2.08 -8.91
CA TYR A 418 10.08 3.45 -8.68
C TYR A 418 9.75 3.76 -7.21
N GLU A 419 10.16 2.90 -6.27
CA GLU A 419 10.06 3.17 -4.84
C GLU A 419 10.83 4.44 -4.47
N ASN A 420 10.28 5.25 -3.58
CA ASN A 420 10.79 6.53 -3.11
C ASN A 420 10.89 7.64 -4.17
N ILE A 421 10.68 7.35 -5.45
CA ILE A 421 10.80 8.33 -6.55
C ILE A 421 9.50 8.55 -7.34
N GLY A 422 8.59 7.58 -7.34
CA GLY A 422 7.34 7.61 -8.13
C GLY A 422 7.55 7.23 -9.60
N LEU A 423 6.46 6.93 -10.30
CA LEU A 423 6.44 6.73 -11.75
C LEU A 423 6.48 8.09 -12.46
N PRO A 424 7.40 8.32 -13.43
CA PRO A 424 7.45 9.57 -14.20
C PRO A 424 6.21 9.82 -15.05
N VAL A 425 5.95 11.09 -15.36
CA VAL A 425 4.92 11.50 -16.33
C VAL A 425 5.57 12.02 -17.62
N ASP A 426 4.81 12.03 -18.71
CA ASP A 426 5.25 12.57 -20.00
C ASP A 426 5.14 14.11 -20.04
N HIS A 427 4.13 14.66 -19.36
CA HIS A 427 3.91 16.11 -19.25
C HIS A 427 3.71 16.54 -17.80
N GLU A 428 4.67 17.30 -17.28
CA GLU A 428 4.68 17.77 -15.88
C GLU A 428 3.78 19.00 -15.67
N PHE A 429 2.94 18.94 -14.63
CA PHE A 429 2.07 20.00 -14.15
C PHE A 429 1.95 19.92 -12.63
N VAL A 430 2.13 21.05 -11.95
CA VAL A 430 1.99 21.13 -10.50
C VAL A 430 0.56 20.75 -10.08
N PHE A 431 0.44 19.79 -9.16
CA PHE A 431 -0.83 19.44 -8.53
C PHE A 431 -1.25 20.52 -7.53
N LEU A 432 -2.55 20.85 -7.51
CA LEU A 432 -3.11 21.94 -6.68
C LEU A 432 -2.46 23.31 -6.88
N ASN A 433 -2.11 23.66 -8.13
CA ASN A 433 -1.69 25.03 -8.41
C ASN A 433 -2.81 26.04 -8.09
N VAL A 434 -2.58 26.91 -7.10
CA VAL A 434 -3.61 27.77 -6.50
C VAL A 434 -4.20 28.76 -7.53
N ASN A 435 -3.36 29.39 -8.36
CA ASN A 435 -3.82 30.33 -9.38
C ASN A 435 -4.75 29.68 -10.42
N ASN A 436 -4.46 28.43 -10.81
CA ASN A 436 -5.35 27.68 -11.71
C ASN A 436 -6.69 27.36 -11.05
N ILE A 437 -6.67 26.95 -9.77
CA ILE A 437 -7.87 26.65 -9.00
C ILE A 437 -8.76 27.89 -8.85
N GLU A 438 -8.19 29.02 -8.45
CA GLU A 438 -8.92 30.28 -8.27
C GLU A 438 -9.54 30.78 -9.59
N SER A 439 -8.83 30.59 -10.71
CA SER A 439 -9.33 30.94 -12.04
C SER A 439 -10.34 29.95 -12.63
N GLY A 440 -10.78 28.95 -11.87
CA GLY A 440 -11.79 27.98 -12.28
C GLY A 440 -11.29 26.93 -13.29
N LYS A 441 -9.96 26.77 -13.41
CA LYS A 441 -9.31 25.94 -14.43
C LYS A 441 -8.74 24.66 -13.84
N ASP A 442 -8.75 23.62 -14.67
CA ASP A 442 -7.96 22.40 -14.49
C ASP A 442 -7.04 22.26 -15.70
N VAL A 443 -5.78 22.69 -15.55
CA VAL A 443 -4.81 22.70 -16.66
C VAL A 443 -4.40 21.31 -17.08
N GLN A 444 -4.39 20.33 -16.15
CA GLN A 444 -4.03 18.95 -16.45
C GLN A 444 -5.14 18.28 -17.25
N LEU A 445 -6.40 18.44 -16.82
CA LEU A 445 -7.55 17.90 -17.55
C LEU A 445 -7.72 18.57 -18.91
N ASN A 446 -7.48 19.88 -19.01
CA ASN A 446 -7.47 20.58 -20.29
C ASN A 446 -6.41 20.01 -21.25
N GLU A 447 -5.20 19.70 -20.75
CA GLU A 447 -4.15 19.11 -21.58
C GLU A 447 -4.50 17.68 -21.99
N ALA A 448 -5.05 16.88 -21.07
CA ALA A 448 -5.52 15.54 -21.38
C ALA A 448 -6.58 15.52 -22.48
N ILE A 449 -7.52 16.46 -22.49
CA ILE A 449 -8.52 16.59 -23.56
C ILE A 449 -7.88 16.93 -24.90
N LYS A 450 -6.81 17.74 -24.93
CA LYS A 450 -6.12 18.08 -26.17
C LYS A 450 -5.33 16.92 -26.76
N ALA A 451 -4.83 15.99 -25.93
CA ALA A 451 -4.06 14.84 -26.39
C ALA A 451 -4.85 13.85 -27.27
N PHE A 452 -6.19 13.97 -27.33
CA PHE A 452 -7.06 13.18 -28.22
C PHE A 452 -7.43 13.88 -29.53
N ARG A 453 -6.88 15.07 -29.80
CA ARG A 453 -7.06 15.81 -31.05
C ARG A 453 -5.91 15.51 -32.00
#